data_AF-A0A0V0G7D2-F1
#
_entry.id   AF-A0A0V0G7D2-F1
#
_cell.length_a   1.000
_cell.length_b   1.000
_cell.length_c   1.000
_cell.angle_alpha   90.00
_cell.angle_beta   90.00
_cell.angle_gamma   90.00
#
_symmetry.space_group_name_H-M   'P 1'
#
loop_
_entity.id
_entity.type
_entity.pdbx_description
1 polymer ?
#
loop_
_entity_poly.entity_id
_entity_poly.type
_entity_poly.pdbx_seq_one_letter_code
_entity_poly.pdbx_strand_id
1 'polypeptide(L)'
;SSESESPPEKKPCSSNAKGKTVKTKPSTSAINKPNTRSKTASTRKNASTEKLGNMPSAKSKRKVLSSDDGEDEVFDKKSLKPIVKKKAKTTTDMWVEVYVEKEKKWLPYDVVNNRSDCVKLIYQNCHAPVCYILAWNNDGTIKDVTRRYVPQWHICLKSRVDCQWWQLTLKPWTPLKTKIDLEEDDELEKIVTETPLPTTIGEYKNHPHYALKRHLLKFEAIYPPTAVPLGRVHDEDVYARVCVVELHTKESWIKEGKVLQAGQEPYKIVKARPKREKGSGKLIKDIPLNLYGKWQVEDYVPPTALDGKVPRNDFGNVELYKPNMVPKGTVHLQLPGLMRIARKMDVDCAPAVVGWEFRGHGSHPVLDGVVVCEEFKQKLLDAWNREMDNVAERNRDATKLRVLNNWRKLVRALLLRDKLSGKYNFKFSTVGGSSKANRKKK
;
A
#
# COMPACT_ATOMS: atom_id res chain seq x y z
N SER A 1 -51.35 -48.61 5.04
CA SER A 1 -52.27 -47.67 5.70
C SER A 1 -51.49 -46.37 5.90
N SER A 2 -51.72 -45.28 5.15
CA SER A 2 -52.98 -44.52 4.94
C SER A 2 -53.32 -43.71 6.20
N GLU A 3 -53.73 -42.44 6.16
CA GLU A 3 -54.01 -41.45 5.08
C GLU A 3 -53.33 -40.10 5.50
N SER A 4 -52.79 -39.20 4.66
CA SER A 4 -53.38 -38.31 3.63
C SER A 4 -54.57 -37.45 4.05
N GLU A 5 -54.43 -36.11 4.10
CA GLU A 5 -55.23 -35.14 3.30
C GLU A 5 -54.88 -33.65 3.62
N SER A 6 -55.63 -32.66 3.11
CA SER A 6 -55.20 -31.26 2.84
C SER A 6 -56.40 -30.25 2.83
N PRO A 7 -56.26 -28.93 2.53
CA PRO A 7 -57.23 -27.87 2.95
C PRO A 7 -58.14 -27.25 1.85
N PRO A 8 -59.18 -26.48 2.24
CA PRO A 8 -59.68 -25.25 1.55
C PRO A 8 -60.12 -24.13 2.56
N GLU A 9 -60.54 -22.87 2.31
CA GLU A 9 -60.56 -21.81 1.25
C GLU A 9 -59.88 -20.53 1.86
N LYS A 10 -59.51 -19.38 1.25
CA LYS A 10 -59.71 -18.64 -0.01
C LYS A 10 -60.92 -17.62 -0.06
N LYS A 11 -60.64 -16.37 -0.51
CA LYS A 11 -61.59 -15.31 -1.02
C LYS A 11 -62.51 -14.58 0.00
N PRO A 12 -63.18 -13.44 -0.34
CA PRO A 12 -63.20 -12.58 -1.57
C PRO A 12 -62.28 -11.32 -1.46
N CYS A 13 -61.96 -10.53 -2.51
CA CYS A 13 -62.76 -9.63 -3.40
C CYS A 13 -63.43 -8.44 -2.67
N SER A 14 -63.55 -7.21 -3.21
CA SER A 14 -63.43 -6.73 -4.61
C SER A 14 -62.93 -5.28 -4.78
N SER A 15 -62.73 -4.87 -6.04
CA SER A 15 -62.29 -3.54 -6.53
C SER A 15 -63.30 -2.39 -6.39
N ASN A 16 -62.82 -1.13 -6.45
CA ASN A 16 -63.31 -0.18 -7.46
C ASN A 16 -62.31 0.97 -7.79
N ALA A 17 -62.53 1.69 -8.89
CA ALA A 17 -61.56 2.66 -9.45
C ALA A 17 -62.17 3.99 -9.94
N LYS A 18 -61.36 5.06 -9.89
CA LYS A 18 -61.44 6.35 -10.63
C LYS A 18 -60.15 7.15 -10.31
N GLY A 19 -59.48 7.86 -11.20
CA GLY A 19 -59.70 8.05 -12.65
C GLY A 19 -59.63 9.52 -13.06
N LYS A 20 -58.45 10.04 -13.44
CA LYS A 20 -58.32 11.35 -14.11
C LYS A 20 -57.05 11.43 -14.98
N THR A 21 -57.19 11.97 -16.18
CA THR A 21 -56.17 12.03 -17.25
C THR A 21 -55.79 13.47 -17.61
N VAL A 22 -54.53 13.70 -18.01
CA VAL A 22 -54.12 14.87 -18.82
C VAL A 22 -53.21 14.39 -19.96
N LYS A 23 -53.27 15.03 -21.14
CA LYS A 23 -52.61 14.58 -22.38
C LYS A 23 -51.43 15.47 -22.81
N THR A 24 -50.34 14.80 -23.21
CA THR A 24 -49.39 15.11 -24.31
C THR A 24 -49.33 16.52 -24.94
N LYS A 25 -48.09 17.00 -25.20
CA LYS A 25 -47.49 17.03 -26.57
C LYS A 25 -45.96 17.31 -26.54
N PRO A 26 -45.21 17.02 -27.63
CA PRO A 26 -43.74 16.99 -27.63
C PRO A 26 -43.08 18.27 -28.18
N SER A 27 -41.75 18.40 -28.00
CA SER A 27 -40.89 19.40 -28.64
C SER A 27 -39.78 18.76 -29.48
N THR A 28 -39.30 19.47 -30.51
CA THR A 28 -38.49 18.93 -31.61
C THR A 28 -36.99 19.21 -31.50
N SER A 29 -36.22 18.31 -32.11
CA SER A 29 -34.86 18.43 -32.66
C SER A 29 -34.06 19.73 -32.48
N ALA A 30 -32.82 19.59 -31.98
CA ALA A 30 -31.70 20.44 -32.40
C ALA A 30 -30.40 19.62 -32.45
N ILE A 31 -29.78 19.51 -33.63
CA ILE A 31 -28.44 18.93 -33.81
C ILE A 31 -27.42 20.06 -33.68
N ASN A 32 -26.32 19.84 -32.95
CA ASN A 32 -25.13 20.69 -33.06
C ASN A 32 -23.85 19.86 -33.09
N LYS A 33 -23.03 20.06 -34.12
CA LYS A 33 -21.69 19.44 -34.28
C LYS A 33 -20.63 20.27 -33.56
N PRO A 34 -19.49 19.65 -33.15
CA PRO A 34 -18.44 20.37 -32.43
C PRO A 34 -17.73 21.39 -33.33
N ASN A 35 -17.56 22.62 -32.83
CA ASN A 35 -16.92 23.69 -33.58
C ASN A 35 -15.39 23.65 -33.40
N THR A 36 -14.65 23.33 -34.46
CA THR A 36 -13.18 23.29 -34.45
C THR A 36 -12.59 24.69 -34.56
N ARG A 37 -11.63 25.06 -33.70
CA ARG A 37 -10.72 26.18 -34.00
C ARG A 37 -9.27 25.84 -33.74
N SER A 38 -8.42 26.42 -34.58
CA SER A 38 -7.03 26.02 -34.82
C SER A 38 -6.03 26.52 -33.79
N LYS A 39 -4.89 25.83 -33.72
CA LYS A 39 -3.67 26.35 -33.12
C LYS A 39 -3.10 27.47 -34.01
N THR A 40 -2.59 28.53 -33.40
CA THR A 40 -1.49 29.31 -33.97
C THR A 40 -0.40 29.46 -32.90
N ALA A 41 0.84 29.18 -33.30
CA ALA A 41 2.03 29.49 -32.53
C ALA A 41 2.84 30.51 -33.34
N SER A 42 3.45 31.49 -32.67
CA SER A 42 4.40 32.41 -33.27
C SER A 42 5.76 32.28 -32.55
N THR A 43 6.83 32.56 -33.28
CA THR A 43 8.18 32.14 -32.93
C THR A 43 9.10 33.32 -32.67
N ARG A 44 10.10 33.12 -31.80
CA ARG A 44 11.18 34.06 -31.47
C ARG A 44 11.77 34.77 -32.70
N LYS A 45 12.20 36.03 -32.49
CA LYS A 45 13.47 36.54 -33.01
C LYS A 45 14.23 37.25 -31.88
N ASN A 46 15.56 37.15 -31.95
CA ASN A 46 16.47 37.92 -31.10
C ASN A 46 16.96 39.15 -31.89
N ALA A 47 17.28 40.23 -31.19
CA ALA A 47 18.25 41.24 -31.62
C ALA A 47 18.92 41.81 -30.35
N SER A 48 20.15 42.30 -30.47
CA SER A 48 21.01 42.66 -29.34
C SER A 48 21.78 43.94 -29.60
N THR A 49 21.81 44.84 -28.61
CA THR A 49 22.83 45.87 -28.43
C THR A 49 22.91 46.27 -26.95
N GLU A 50 24.05 46.79 -26.53
CA GLU A 50 24.40 47.01 -25.12
C GLU A 50 24.11 48.44 -24.63
N LYS A 51 23.99 48.59 -23.31
CA LYS A 51 24.59 49.69 -22.55
C LYS A 51 24.62 49.38 -21.05
N LEU A 52 25.64 49.88 -20.35
CA LEU A 52 25.83 49.68 -18.92
C LEU A 52 24.93 50.61 -18.09
N GLY A 53 24.51 50.15 -16.91
CA GLY A 53 23.80 50.93 -15.89
C GLY A 53 23.74 50.13 -14.58
N ASN A 54 24.03 50.78 -13.45
CA ASN A 54 24.28 50.09 -12.18
C ASN A 54 22.99 49.83 -11.36
N MET A 55 22.92 48.63 -10.73
CA MET A 55 22.39 48.25 -9.41
C MET A 55 21.22 49.01 -8.72
N PRO A 56 20.43 48.38 -7.80
CA PRO A 56 20.22 46.94 -7.55
C PRO A 56 18.73 46.51 -7.58
N SER A 57 18.44 45.26 -7.97
CA SER A 57 17.05 44.74 -8.04
C SER A 57 16.57 44.05 -6.76
N ALA A 58 15.51 44.57 -6.13
CA ALA A 58 14.81 43.84 -5.07
C ALA A 58 13.94 42.70 -5.63
N LYS A 59 14.01 41.49 -5.04
CA LYS A 59 12.96 40.46 -5.18
C LYS A 59 13.00 39.36 -4.11
N SER A 60 12.08 39.50 -3.14
CA SER A 60 11.31 38.44 -2.47
C SER A 60 11.78 36.99 -2.63
N LYS A 61 12.31 36.40 -1.54
CA LYS A 61 12.26 34.96 -1.29
C LYS A 61 11.19 34.67 -0.22
N ARG A 62 10.57 33.49 -0.30
CA ARG A 62 9.40 33.12 0.50
C ARG A 62 9.81 32.81 1.95
N LYS A 63 9.06 33.32 2.93
CA LYS A 63 9.12 32.81 4.31
C LYS A 63 8.55 31.39 4.36
N VAL A 64 9.27 30.50 5.03
CA VAL A 64 8.69 29.36 5.75
C VAL A 64 9.00 29.63 7.21
N LEU A 65 7.99 29.53 8.08
CA LEU A 65 8.14 29.84 9.50
C LEU A 65 8.45 28.56 10.27
N SER A 66 9.63 28.54 10.88
CA SER A 66 9.94 27.80 12.10
C SER A 66 10.96 28.66 12.83
N SER A 67 10.67 29.02 14.07
CA SER A 67 11.42 30.00 14.85
C SER A 67 11.54 29.47 16.27
N ASP A 68 12.65 29.83 16.94
CA ASP A 68 12.61 30.40 18.30
C ASP A 68 12.36 29.42 19.47
N ASP A 69 13.25 29.28 20.46
CA ASP A 69 14.72 29.44 20.48
C ASP A 69 15.29 28.65 21.69
N GLY A 70 16.61 28.71 21.94
CA GLY A 70 17.26 27.91 22.99
C GLY A 70 18.65 28.39 23.45
N GLU A 71 18.84 29.71 23.51
CA GLU A 71 19.86 30.50 24.25
C GLU A 71 21.21 29.82 24.64
N ASP A 72 22.29 30.21 23.97
CA ASP A 72 23.69 29.88 24.33
C ASP A 72 24.19 30.73 25.53
N GLU A 73 24.23 30.15 26.73
CA GLU A 73 24.82 30.79 27.92
C GLU A 73 26.35 30.58 28.03
N VAL A 74 27.10 31.67 28.26
CA VAL A 74 28.57 31.70 28.17
C VAL A 74 29.19 31.56 29.56
N PHE A 75 29.50 30.32 29.97
CA PHE A 75 30.11 30.06 31.28
C PHE A 75 31.66 30.08 31.30
N ASP A 76 32.20 30.77 32.30
CA ASP A 76 33.60 31.20 32.36
C ASP A 76 34.59 30.13 32.86
N LYS A 77 35.84 30.21 32.39
CA LYS A 77 36.92 29.22 32.62
C LYS A 77 37.68 29.48 33.93
N LYS A 78 37.11 29.14 35.09
CA LYS A 78 37.85 29.08 36.38
C LYS A 78 37.24 28.15 37.44
N SER A 79 37.44 26.83 37.30
CA SER A 79 37.35 25.85 38.41
C SER A 79 37.85 24.46 38.00
N LEU A 80 39.18 24.25 37.98
CA LEU A 80 39.78 22.93 37.73
C LEU A 80 39.68 22.04 38.99
N LYS A 81 38.52 21.40 39.20
CA LYS A 81 38.44 20.21 40.05
C LYS A 81 39.09 19.02 39.32
N PRO A 82 39.78 18.09 40.01
CA PRO A 82 40.49 17.01 39.33
C PRO A 82 39.54 16.15 38.49
N ILE A 83 39.81 16.06 37.19
CA ILE A 83 39.16 15.07 36.33
C ILE A 83 39.71 13.70 36.76
N VAL A 84 38.94 13.01 37.60
CA VAL A 84 39.14 11.58 37.84
C VAL A 84 39.04 10.91 36.48
N LYS A 85 40.17 10.43 35.96
CA LYS A 85 40.26 9.74 34.68
C LYS A 85 39.37 8.50 34.78
N LYS A 86 38.14 8.57 34.28
CA LYS A 86 37.31 7.38 34.05
C LYS A 86 38.16 6.45 33.19
N LYS A 87 38.54 5.29 33.74
CA LYS A 87 39.29 4.27 32.98
C LYS A 87 38.52 4.01 31.70
N ALA A 88 39.21 3.93 30.57
CA ALA A 88 38.58 3.54 29.31
C ALA A 88 37.84 2.22 29.56
N LYS A 89 36.52 2.20 29.30
CA LYS A 89 35.72 1.03 29.62
C LYS A 89 36.16 -0.09 28.70
N THR A 90 36.67 -1.18 29.27
CA THR A 90 37.04 -2.38 28.54
C THR A 90 35.76 -3.06 28.06
N THR A 91 35.33 -2.71 26.86
CA THR A 91 34.15 -3.29 26.22
C THR A 91 34.48 -4.63 25.60
N THR A 92 33.53 -5.57 25.64
CA THR A 92 33.63 -6.87 24.95
C THR A 92 32.27 -7.31 24.45
N ASP A 93 32.23 -7.79 23.21
CA ASP A 93 31.04 -8.37 22.57
C ASP A 93 31.15 -9.90 22.44
N MET A 94 32.16 -10.50 23.09
CA MET A 94 32.39 -11.94 23.11
C MET A 94 32.60 -12.44 24.55
N TRP A 95 31.95 -13.55 24.87
CA TRP A 95 32.03 -14.31 26.12
C TRP A 95 31.62 -15.76 25.83
N VAL A 96 31.54 -16.61 26.85
CA VAL A 96 31.15 -18.03 26.71
C VAL A 96 29.84 -18.28 27.46
N GLU A 97 28.97 -19.15 26.94
CA GLU A 97 27.87 -19.74 27.70
C GLU A 97 28.18 -21.21 28.01
N VAL A 98 27.84 -21.66 29.22
CA VAL A 98 28.06 -23.05 29.67
C VAL A 98 26.75 -23.61 30.17
N TYR A 99 26.32 -24.75 29.60
CA TYR A 99 25.13 -25.45 30.08
C TYR A 99 25.43 -26.21 31.37
N VAL A 100 24.69 -25.92 32.43
CA VAL A 100 24.83 -26.56 33.75
C VAL A 100 23.70 -27.54 33.95
N GLU A 101 23.94 -28.83 33.72
CA GLU A 101 22.93 -29.90 33.75
C GLU A 101 22.11 -29.96 35.06
N LYS A 102 22.73 -29.63 36.20
CA LYS A 102 22.08 -29.59 37.52
C LYS A 102 21.02 -28.50 37.64
N GLU A 103 21.22 -27.38 36.96
CA GLU A 103 20.32 -26.22 36.95
C GLU A 103 19.44 -26.18 35.70
N LYS A 104 19.81 -26.96 34.67
CA LYS A 104 19.24 -26.98 33.31
C LYS A 104 19.27 -25.63 32.58
N LYS A 105 20.32 -24.85 32.83
CA LYS A 105 20.44 -23.46 32.37
C LYS A 105 21.75 -23.22 31.65
N TRP A 106 21.72 -22.32 30.69
CA TRP A 106 22.92 -21.75 30.09
C TRP A 106 23.40 -20.56 30.95
N LEU A 107 24.49 -20.77 31.69
CA LEU A 107 25.10 -19.70 32.48
C LEU A 107 26.17 -18.96 31.66
N PRO A 108 26.14 -17.62 31.58
CA PRO A 108 27.22 -16.86 30.99
C PRO A 108 28.50 -16.89 31.84
N TYR A 109 29.63 -16.89 31.16
CA TYR A 109 30.96 -16.77 31.71
C TYR A 109 31.75 -15.67 30.99
N ASP A 110 32.00 -14.57 31.70
CA ASP A 110 32.89 -13.50 31.25
C ASP A 110 34.33 -13.93 31.49
N VAL A 111 35.01 -14.31 30.40
CA VAL A 111 36.41 -14.76 30.37
C VAL A 111 37.38 -13.61 30.71
N VAL A 112 37.01 -12.36 30.43
CA VAL A 112 37.87 -11.17 30.62
C VAL A 112 37.88 -10.75 32.09
N ASN A 113 36.72 -10.76 32.75
CA ASN A 113 36.58 -10.42 34.17
C ASN A 113 36.59 -11.65 35.10
N ASN A 114 36.68 -12.86 34.56
CA ASN A 114 36.67 -14.15 35.26
C ASN A 114 35.45 -14.31 36.21
N ARG A 115 34.24 -14.20 35.64
CA ARG A 115 32.96 -14.21 36.37
C ARG A 115 31.90 -15.07 35.70
N SER A 116 31.31 -16.00 36.44
CA SER A 116 30.08 -16.71 36.08
C SER A 116 28.81 -15.90 36.42
N ASP A 117 27.68 -16.31 35.83
CA ASP A 117 26.32 -15.73 36.00
C ASP A 117 26.29 -14.20 36.03
N CYS A 118 26.91 -13.61 35.02
CA CYS A 118 27.22 -12.18 34.99
C CYS A 118 26.45 -11.43 33.89
N VAL A 119 25.24 -11.89 33.53
CA VAL A 119 24.34 -11.31 32.50
C VAL A 119 24.35 -9.76 32.48
N LYS A 120 24.13 -9.15 33.65
CA LYS A 120 24.06 -7.68 33.82
C LYS A 120 25.40 -6.98 33.61
N LEU A 121 26.53 -7.64 33.92
CA LEU A 121 27.88 -7.12 33.70
C LEU A 121 28.24 -7.19 32.22
N ILE A 122 27.96 -8.32 31.58
CA ILE A 122 28.15 -8.52 30.13
C ILE A 122 27.35 -7.47 29.35
N TYR A 123 26.04 -7.36 29.56
CA TYR A 123 25.21 -6.37 28.85
C TYR A 123 25.70 -4.92 29.05
N GLN A 124 26.25 -4.60 30.22
CA GLN A 124 26.88 -3.29 30.45
C GLN A 124 28.21 -3.13 29.71
N ASN A 125 28.97 -4.21 29.49
CA ASN A 125 30.29 -4.20 28.86
C ASN A 125 30.24 -4.38 27.32
N CYS A 126 29.14 -4.82 26.74
CA CYS A 126 28.94 -4.81 25.29
C CYS A 126 28.91 -3.38 24.71
N HIS A 127 29.22 -3.25 23.42
CA HIS A 127 29.02 -2.00 22.69
C HIS A 127 27.53 -1.71 22.52
N ALA A 128 27.12 -0.47 22.84
CA ALA A 128 25.74 -0.02 22.69
C ALA A 128 25.50 0.63 21.31
N PRO A 129 24.33 0.43 20.67
CA PRO A 129 23.18 -0.34 21.15
C PRO A 129 23.28 -1.85 20.84
N VAL A 130 22.97 -2.68 21.83
CA VAL A 130 22.91 -4.14 21.68
C VAL A 130 21.59 -4.54 20.98
N CYS A 131 21.69 -5.01 19.74
CA CYS A 131 20.53 -5.43 18.92
C CYS A 131 20.42 -6.94 18.70
N TYR A 132 21.56 -7.65 18.71
CA TYR A 132 21.63 -9.09 18.48
C TYR A 132 22.73 -9.68 19.35
N ILE A 133 22.44 -10.80 19.99
CA ILE A 133 23.41 -11.69 20.63
C ILE A 133 23.09 -13.09 20.13
N LEU A 134 24.09 -13.74 19.55
CA LEU A 134 23.98 -15.08 18.98
C LEU A 134 24.85 -16.04 19.79
N ALA A 135 24.24 -17.09 20.31
CA ALA A 135 24.97 -18.25 20.79
C ALA A 135 25.39 -19.08 19.57
N TRP A 136 26.66 -19.45 19.50
CA TRP A 136 27.19 -20.38 18.51
C TRP A 136 27.64 -21.65 19.24
N ASN A 137 26.94 -22.75 18.99
CA ASN A 137 27.11 -24.02 19.68
C ASN A 137 28.24 -24.86 19.06
N ASN A 138 28.76 -25.81 19.85
CA ASN A 138 29.83 -26.72 19.44
C ASN A 138 29.46 -27.65 18.25
N ASP A 139 28.18 -27.84 17.97
CA ASP A 139 27.67 -28.59 16.81
C ASP A 139 27.55 -27.71 15.53
N GLY A 140 27.95 -26.44 15.62
CA GLY A 140 27.85 -25.46 14.53
C GLY A 140 26.51 -24.75 14.43
N THR A 141 25.54 -25.04 15.30
CA THR A 141 24.22 -24.38 15.31
C THR A 141 24.29 -22.99 15.92
N ILE A 142 23.35 -22.12 15.54
CA ILE A 142 23.28 -20.71 15.93
C ILE A 142 21.88 -20.39 16.46
N LYS A 143 21.81 -19.79 17.66
CA LYS A 143 20.55 -19.42 18.32
C LYS A 143 20.57 -17.95 18.79
N ASP A 144 19.43 -17.29 18.70
CA ASP A 144 19.26 -15.89 19.10
C ASP A 144 18.90 -15.78 20.59
N VAL A 145 19.93 -15.60 21.42
CA VAL A 145 19.81 -15.52 22.88
C VAL A 145 19.69 -14.07 23.39
N THR A 146 19.45 -13.10 22.51
CA THR A 146 19.36 -11.65 22.85
C THR A 146 18.42 -11.38 24.04
N ARG A 147 17.33 -12.14 24.17
CA ARG A 147 16.35 -12.04 25.26
C ARG A 147 16.96 -12.29 26.65
N ARG A 148 17.97 -13.16 26.77
CA ARG A 148 18.66 -13.48 28.05
C ARG A 148 19.39 -12.26 28.62
N TYR A 149 19.89 -11.37 27.76
CA TYR A 149 20.81 -10.28 28.15
C TYR A 149 20.18 -8.89 28.13
N VAL A 150 19.24 -8.61 27.21
CA VAL A 150 18.74 -7.25 26.99
C VAL A 150 17.50 -6.98 27.86
N PRO A 151 17.60 -6.20 28.96
CA PRO A 151 16.52 -6.05 29.93
C PRO A 151 15.30 -5.29 29.37
N GLN A 152 15.50 -4.47 28.34
CA GLN A 152 14.43 -3.76 27.63
C GLN A 152 14.30 -4.32 26.20
N TRP A 153 14.03 -5.63 26.09
CA TRP A 153 13.80 -6.36 24.83
C TRP A 153 12.86 -5.62 23.86
N HIS A 154 11.82 -4.98 24.40
CA HIS A 154 10.85 -4.20 23.62
C HIS A 154 11.42 -2.93 22.95
N ILE A 155 12.54 -2.38 23.43
CA ILE A 155 13.26 -1.27 22.78
C ILE A 155 14.21 -1.84 21.72
N CYS A 156 14.93 -2.91 22.06
CA CYS A 156 15.80 -3.65 21.14
C CYS A 156 15.08 -4.04 19.84
N LEU A 157 13.87 -4.58 19.95
CA LEU A 157 13.00 -4.91 18.81
C LEU A 157 12.73 -3.75 17.84
N LYS A 158 12.77 -2.48 18.30
CA LYS A 158 12.56 -1.29 17.44
C LYS A 158 13.79 -0.96 16.57
N SER A 159 14.94 -1.54 16.89
CA SER A 159 16.23 -1.38 16.19
C SER A 159 16.66 -2.62 15.40
N ARG A 160 15.81 -3.66 15.34
CA ARG A 160 16.08 -4.92 14.64
C ARG A 160 15.44 -4.97 13.26
N VAL A 161 15.95 -5.85 12.40
CA VAL A 161 15.39 -6.16 11.07
C VAL A 161 14.06 -6.90 11.18
N ASP A 162 13.38 -7.08 10.04
CA ASP A 162 12.15 -7.87 9.98
C ASP A 162 12.32 -9.28 10.58
N CYS A 163 11.30 -9.71 11.33
CA CYS A 163 11.32 -10.94 12.09
C CYS A 163 11.25 -12.18 11.18
N GLN A 164 10.47 -12.13 10.09
CA GLN A 164 10.37 -13.26 9.15
C GLN A 164 11.68 -13.43 8.37
N TRP A 165 12.28 -12.33 7.91
CA TRP A 165 13.59 -12.35 7.26
C TRP A 165 14.70 -12.89 8.19
N TRP A 166 14.69 -12.48 9.47
CA TRP A 166 15.66 -12.98 10.47
C TRP A 166 15.50 -14.48 10.72
N GLN A 167 14.27 -14.95 10.94
CA GLN A 167 13.97 -16.38 11.11
C GLN A 167 14.38 -17.21 9.89
N LEU A 168 14.10 -16.72 8.67
CA LEU A 168 14.53 -17.38 7.43
C LEU A 168 16.05 -17.39 7.25
N THR A 169 16.75 -16.37 7.76
CA THR A 169 18.22 -16.26 7.68
C THR A 169 18.90 -17.20 8.68
N LEU A 170 18.40 -17.35 9.91
CA LEU A 170 18.94 -18.32 10.88
C LEU A 170 18.53 -19.77 10.60
N LYS A 171 17.50 -20.01 9.76
CA LYS A 171 16.95 -21.33 9.46
C LYS A 171 17.99 -22.42 9.08
N PRO A 172 19.05 -22.16 8.28
CA PRO A 172 20.05 -23.18 7.93
C PRO A 172 20.94 -23.61 9.10
N TRP A 173 21.03 -22.81 10.16
CA TRP A 173 21.87 -23.04 11.34
C TRP A 173 21.04 -23.29 12.61
N THR A 174 19.72 -23.37 12.50
CA THR A 174 18.83 -23.56 13.67
C THR A 174 19.07 -24.93 14.30
N PRO A 175 19.21 -25.01 15.65
CA PRO A 175 19.42 -26.29 16.32
C PRO A 175 18.26 -27.28 16.11
N LEU A 176 18.57 -28.57 16.27
CA LEU A 176 17.54 -29.59 16.43
C LEU A 176 16.80 -29.35 17.74
N LYS A 177 15.47 -29.52 17.73
CA LYS A 177 14.60 -29.35 18.90
C LYS A 177 14.79 -30.49 19.92
N THR A 178 15.92 -30.45 20.61
CA THR A 178 16.25 -31.29 21.76
C THR A 178 15.48 -30.83 22.99
N LYS A 179 15.50 -31.64 24.06
CA LYS A 179 14.95 -31.23 25.36
C LYS A 179 15.60 -29.96 25.91
N ILE A 180 16.91 -29.78 25.70
CA ILE A 180 17.66 -28.60 26.16
C ILE A 180 17.24 -27.36 25.37
N ASP A 181 17.11 -27.48 24.03
CA ASP A 181 16.64 -26.40 23.17
C ASP A 181 15.23 -25.91 23.54
N LEU A 182 14.35 -26.84 23.92
CA LEU A 182 12.99 -26.54 24.38
C LEU A 182 12.97 -25.97 25.82
N GLU A 183 13.72 -26.54 26.77
CA GLU A 183 13.84 -25.99 28.14
C GLU A 183 14.45 -24.57 28.12
N GLU A 184 15.29 -24.25 27.14
CA GLU A 184 15.81 -22.90 26.87
C GLU A 184 14.80 -21.97 26.18
N ASP A 185 14.08 -22.40 25.14
CA ASP A 185 13.03 -21.58 24.50
C ASP A 185 12.00 -21.11 25.56
N ASP A 186 11.61 -22.04 26.44
CA ASP A 186 10.78 -21.81 27.63
C ASP A 186 11.38 -20.75 28.58
N GLU A 187 12.69 -20.79 28.85
CA GLU A 187 13.38 -19.80 29.68
C GLU A 187 13.42 -18.41 29.00
N LEU A 188 13.75 -18.36 27.71
CA LEU A 188 13.81 -17.11 26.96
C LEU A 188 12.43 -16.45 26.77
N GLU A 189 11.34 -17.22 26.82
CA GLU A 189 9.97 -16.69 26.88
C GLU A 189 9.54 -16.27 28.29
N LYS A 190 9.91 -17.04 29.33
CA LYS A 190 9.71 -16.65 30.75
C LYS A 190 10.42 -15.32 31.06
N ILE A 191 11.69 -15.16 30.68
CA ILE A 191 12.45 -13.91 30.88
C ILE A 191 11.72 -12.71 30.26
N VAL A 192 11.14 -12.85 29.06
CA VAL A 192 10.35 -11.77 28.42
C VAL A 192 9.03 -11.52 29.14
N THR A 193 8.34 -12.58 29.58
CA THR A 193 7.03 -12.50 30.24
C THR A 193 7.13 -11.94 31.67
N GLU A 194 8.23 -12.24 32.36
CA GLU A 194 8.58 -11.73 33.69
C GLU A 194 9.21 -10.33 33.66
N THR A 195 9.49 -9.75 32.48
CA THR A 195 9.91 -8.34 32.42
C THR A 195 8.83 -7.45 33.03
N PRO A 196 9.18 -6.56 34.00
CA PRO A 196 8.20 -5.71 34.62
C PRO A 196 7.58 -4.76 33.59
N LEU A 197 6.31 -4.40 33.80
CA LEU A 197 5.62 -3.42 32.98
C LEU A 197 6.47 -2.14 32.85
N PRO A 198 6.72 -1.64 31.62
CA PRO A 198 7.51 -0.43 31.40
C PRO A 198 7.04 0.73 32.30
N THR A 199 7.96 1.42 32.96
CA THR A 199 7.61 2.47 33.92
C THR A 199 7.26 3.78 33.22
N THR A 200 7.93 4.12 32.11
CA THR A 200 7.68 5.37 31.39
C THR A 200 6.57 5.20 30.37
N ILE A 201 5.60 6.13 30.36
CA ILE A 201 4.53 6.21 29.36
C ILE A 201 5.08 6.09 27.92
N GLY A 202 6.21 6.73 27.62
CA GLY A 202 6.83 6.73 26.28
C GLY A 202 7.26 5.35 25.78
N GLU A 203 7.59 4.40 26.66
CA GLU A 203 8.05 3.05 26.28
C GLU A 203 6.93 2.23 25.61
N TYR A 204 5.68 2.44 26.06
CA TYR A 204 4.45 1.84 25.49
C TYR A 204 4.18 2.26 24.04
N LYS A 205 4.75 3.39 23.57
CA LYS A 205 4.55 3.84 22.20
C LYS A 205 5.22 2.86 21.24
N ASN A 206 4.39 2.18 20.46
CA ASN A 206 4.78 1.04 19.60
C ASN A 206 5.47 -0.10 20.39
N HIS A 207 5.01 -0.39 21.61
CA HIS A 207 5.43 -1.60 22.33
C HIS A 207 4.80 -2.87 21.70
N PRO A 208 5.54 -3.98 21.57
CA PRO A 208 5.07 -5.20 20.89
C PRO A 208 4.00 -5.96 21.68
N HIS A 209 4.12 -6.07 23.01
CA HIS A 209 3.20 -6.86 23.84
C HIS A 209 2.14 -6.03 24.57
N TYR A 210 2.27 -4.70 24.62
CA TYR A 210 1.46 -3.82 25.47
C TYR A 210 0.98 -2.58 24.70
N ALA A 211 -0.13 -1.98 25.15
CA ALA A 211 -0.69 -0.75 24.62
C ALA A 211 -1.37 0.09 25.72
N LEU A 212 -1.31 1.41 25.57
CA LEU A 212 -2.08 2.37 26.36
C LEU A 212 -3.17 2.98 25.49
N LYS A 213 -4.34 3.27 26.08
CA LYS A 213 -5.47 3.93 25.39
C LYS A 213 -5.04 5.23 24.70
N ARG A 214 -4.14 6.02 25.30
CA ARG A 214 -3.61 7.28 24.73
C ARG A 214 -2.78 7.11 23.44
N HIS A 215 -2.27 5.91 23.16
CA HIS A 215 -1.38 5.64 22.02
C HIS A 215 -2.07 4.95 20.84
N LEU A 216 -3.36 4.60 20.96
CA LEU A 216 -4.13 4.00 19.89
C LEU A 216 -4.27 4.98 18.72
N LEU A 217 -3.97 4.51 17.51
CA LEU A 217 -4.16 5.27 16.28
C LEU A 217 -5.65 5.57 16.06
N LYS A 218 -5.90 6.54 15.17
CA LYS A 218 -7.26 6.95 14.79
C LYS A 218 -8.16 5.75 14.41
N PHE A 219 -7.60 4.80 13.66
CA PHE A 219 -8.28 3.61 13.17
C PHE A 219 -8.05 2.35 14.03
N GLU A 220 -7.41 2.45 15.20
CA GLU A 220 -7.27 1.34 16.15
C GLU A 220 -8.30 1.47 17.29
N ALA A 221 -8.66 0.35 17.93
CA ALA A 221 -9.30 0.33 19.24
C ALA A 221 -8.86 -0.91 20.04
N ILE A 222 -9.29 -1.00 21.30
CA ILE A 222 -9.19 -2.23 22.10
C ILE A 222 -10.45 -3.06 21.88
N TYR A 223 -10.31 -4.37 21.71
CA TYR A 223 -11.40 -5.35 21.64
C TYR A 223 -10.99 -6.66 22.35
N PRO A 224 -11.90 -7.33 23.08
CA PRO A 224 -13.27 -6.91 23.40
C PRO A 224 -13.33 -5.66 24.29
N PRO A 225 -14.47 -4.95 24.39
CA PRO A 225 -14.65 -3.85 25.35
C PRO A 225 -14.36 -4.26 26.79
N THR A 226 -14.58 -5.54 27.10
CA THR A 226 -14.36 -6.19 28.39
C THR A 226 -12.93 -6.72 28.59
N ALA A 227 -11.98 -6.36 27.72
CA ALA A 227 -10.58 -6.76 27.88
C ALA A 227 -10.05 -6.27 29.24
N VAL A 228 -9.49 -7.20 30.03
CA VAL A 228 -8.97 -6.91 31.37
C VAL A 228 -7.61 -6.19 31.25
N PRO A 229 -7.37 -5.07 31.95
CA PRO A 229 -6.05 -4.46 32.04
C PRO A 229 -5.03 -5.42 32.67
N LEU A 230 -3.84 -5.52 32.08
CA LEU A 230 -2.71 -6.28 32.64
C LEU A 230 -2.03 -5.56 33.81
N GLY A 231 -2.31 -4.26 33.99
CA GLY A 231 -1.78 -3.43 35.06
C GLY A 231 -2.10 -1.96 34.82
N ARG A 232 -1.46 -1.05 35.57
CA ARG A 232 -1.61 0.40 35.44
C ARG A 232 -0.27 1.12 35.51
N VAL A 233 -0.15 2.20 34.74
CA VAL A 233 1.03 3.08 34.73
C VAL A 233 0.56 4.53 34.66
N HIS A 234 0.90 5.33 35.67
CA HIS A 234 0.46 6.72 35.83
C HIS A 234 -1.04 6.88 35.54
N ASP A 235 -1.83 6.11 36.30
CA ASP A 235 -3.31 6.03 36.29
C ASP A 235 -3.98 5.62 34.97
N GLU A 236 -3.22 5.22 33.94
CA GLU A 236 -3.79 4.55 32.75
C GLU A 236 -3.66 3.02 32.83
N ASP A 237 -4.76 2.36 32.49
CA ASP A 237 -4.84 0.91 32.22
C ASP A 237 -3.90 0.50 31.07
N VAL A 238 -3.05 -0.49 31.32
CA VAL A 238 -2.22 -1.17 30.31
C VAL A 238 -3.00 -2.37 29.74
N TYR A 239 -3.10 -2.45 28.41
CA TYR A 239 -3.75 -3.56 27.70
C TYR A 239 -2.74 -4.41 26.95
N ALA A 240 -3.04 -5.69 26.77
CA ALA A 240 -2.27 -6.56 25.88
C ALA A 240 -2.37 -6.04 24.43
N ARG A 241 -1.26 -5.98 23.69
CA ARG A 241 -1.26 -5.47 22.30
C ARG A 241 -2.11 -6.34 21.37
N VAL A 242 -2.30 -7.62 21.68
CA VAL A 242 -3.19 -8.53 20.95
C VAL A 242 -4.67 -8.14 21.03
N CYS A 243 -5.06 -7.33 22.02
CA CYS A 243 -6.40 -6.73 22.09
C CYS A 243 -6.52 -5.46 21.23
N VAL A 244 -5.43 -4.91 20.69
CA VAL A 244 -5.49 -3.77 19.76
C VAL A 244 -5.82 -4.27 18.37
N VAL A 245 -6.92 -3.74 17.83
CA VAL A 245 -7.52 -4.16 16.56
C VAL A 245 -7.70 -2.97 15.62
N GLU A 246 -7.46 -3.19 14.34
CA GLU A 246 -7.76 -2.22 13.29
C GLU A 246 -9.27 -2.17 12.99
N LEU A 247 -9.77 -0.97 12.73
CA LEU A 247 -11.17 -0.66 12.44
C LEU A 247 -11.27 0.05 11.10
N HIS A 248 -12.10 -0.51 10.20
CA HIS A 248 -12.19 -0.07 8.82
C HIS A 248 -13.57 0.56 8.56
N THR A 249 -13.65 1.44 7.56
CA THR A 249 -14.94 1.99 7.10
C THR A 249 -15.70 0.93 6.29
N LYS A 250 -17.01 1.11 6.08
CA LYS A 250 -17.83 0.18 5.27
C LYS A 250 -17.23 -0.05 3.86
N GLU A 251 -16.73 1.01 3.23
CA GLU A 251 -16.14 0.97 1.89
C GLU A 251 -14.73 0.33 1.87
N SER A 252 -14.06 0.26 3.01
CA SER A 252 -12.78 -0.44 3.17
C SER A 252 -13.02 -1.94 3.38
N TRP A 253 -13.99 -2.32 4.22
CA TRP A 253 -14.40 -3.73 4.36
C TRP A 253 -14.87 -4.33 3.02
N ILE A 254 -15.60 -3.57 2.21
CA ILE A 254 -16.02 -4.03 0.86
C ILE A 254 -14.81 -4.32 -0.05
N LYS A 255 -13.71 -3.55 0.05
CA LYS A 255 -12.46 -3.82 -0.68
C LYS A 255 -11.73 -5.06 -0.16
N GLU A 256 -11.97 -5.41 1.10
CA GLU A 256 -11.51 -6.66 1.68
C GLU A 256 -12.43 -7.84 1.38
N GLY A 257 -13.48 -7.67 0.55
CA GLY A 257 -14.44 -8.72 0.24
C GLY A 257 -15.31 -9.08 1.43
N LYS A 258 -15.65 -8.10 2.27
CA LYS A 258 -16.50 -8.24 3.47
C LYS A 258 -17.60 -7.18 3.51
N VAL A 259 -18.71 -7.49 4.17
CA VAL A 259 -19.85 -6.58 4.37
C VAL A 259 -20.25 -6.52 5.83
N LEU A 260 -20.82 -5.40 6.26
CA LEU A 260 -21.37 -5.26 7.61
C LEU A 260 -22.63 -6.09 7.74
N GLN A 261 -22.72 -6.84 8.84
CA GLN A 261 -23.96 -7.53 9.23
C GLN A 261 -25.08 -6.50 9.43
N ALA A 262 -26.33 -6.90 9.15
CA ALA A 262 -27.49 -6.04 9.32
C ALA A 262 -27.65 -5.57 10.78
N GLY A 263 -27.91 -4.27 10.97
CA GLY A 263 -28.15 -3.67 12.29
C GLY A 263 -26.92 -3.33 13.13
N GLN A 264 -25.68 -3.61 12.67
CA GLN A 264 -24.47 -3.29 13.44
C GLN A 264 -24.21 -1.77 13.58
N GLU A 265 -24.07 -1.31 14.81
CA GLU A 265 -23.65 0.06 15.14
C GLU A 265 -22.12 0.27 15.01
N PRO A 266 -21.62 1.48 14.73
CA PRO A 266 -20.18 1.74 14.59
C PRO A 266 -19.43 1.64 15.92
N TYR A 267 -18.45 0.74 16.01
CA TYR A 267 -17.62 0.57 17.20
C TYR A 267 -16.80 1.82 17.58
N LYS A 268 -16.44 2.65 16.59
CA LYS A 268 -15.75 3.93 16.82
C LYS A 268 -16.17 4.95 15.77
N ILE A 269 -16.60 6.12 16.20
CA ILE A 269 -16.86 7.27 15.32
C ILE A 269 -15.68 8.24 15.44
N VAL A 270 -15.09 8.63 14.32
CA VAL A 270 -13.96 9.59 14.26
C VAL A 270 -14.25 10.70 13.27
N LYS A 271 -13.59 11.87 13.40
CA LYS A 271 -13.72 12.94 12.40
C LYS A 271 -13.11 12.49 11.06
N ALA A 272 -13.80 12.68 9.94
CA ALA A 272 -13.33 12.32 8.60
C ALA A 272 -12.17 13.23 8.13
N ARG A 273 -11.80 13.16 6.83
CA ARG A 273 -11.02 14.23 6.20
C ARG A 273 -11.97 15.37 5.81
N PRO A 274 -11.63 16.66 6.05
CA PRO A 274 -12.47 17.78 5.66
C PRO A 274 -12.82 17.78 4.17
N LYS A 275 -14.09 18.07 3.84
CA LYS A 275 -14.62 18.05 2.47
C LYS A 275 -15.15 19.42 2.10
N ARG A 276 -14.85 19.88 0.88
CA ARG A 276 -15.53 21.05 0.31
C ARG A 276 -16.92 20.66 -0.19
N GLU A 277 -17.91 21.45 0.19
CA GLU A 277 -19.27 21.33 -0.33
C GLU A 277 -19.33 21.77 -1.81
N LYS A 278 -20.02 21.00 -2.65
CA LYS A 278 -20.28 21.38 -4.04
C LYS A 278 -21.37 22.47 -4.06
N GLY A 279 -21.07 23.62 -4.64
CA GLY A 279 -21.94 24.80 -4.61
C GLY A 279 -21.35 25.90 -3.73
N SER A 280 -21.48 25.79 -2.41
CA SER A 280 -21.06 26.87 -1.49
C SER A 280 -19.54 27.06 -1.37
N GLY A 281 -18.74 26.05 -1.71
CA GLY A 281 -17.28 26.06 -1.55
C GLY A 281 -16.79 26.02 -0.09
N LYS A 282 -17.70 26.01 0.89
CA LYS A 282 -17.40 25.93 2.33
C LYS A 282 -16.71 24.61 2.66
N LEU A 283 -15.79 24.66 3.62
CA LEU A 283 -15.02 23.51 4.08
C LEU A 283 -15.66 22.90 5.33
N ILE A 284 -16.35 21.79 5.16
CA ILE A 284 -16.95 21.02 6.27
C ILE A 284 -15.83 20.18 6.90
N LYS A 285 -15.49 20.46 8.17
CA LYS A 285 -14.40 19.81 8.89
C LYS A 285 -14.85 18.59 9.70
N ASP A 286 -15.98 18.71 10.39
CA ASP A 286 -16.44 17.78 11.42
C ASP A 286 -17.44 16.75 10.90
N ILE A 287 -17.15 16.18 9.72
CA ILE A 287 -17.93 15.07 9.16
C ILE A 287 -17.65 13.81 10.00
N PRO A 288 -18.64 13.10 10.55
CA PRO A 288 -18.42 11.83 11.23
C PRO A 288 -18.01 10.73 10.24
N LEU A 289 -17.12 9.86 10.68
CA LEU A 289 -16.66 8.67 9.96
C LEU A 289 -16.82 7.45 10.86
N ASN A 290 -17.71 6.55 10.44
CA ASN A 290 -18.06 5.34 11.16
C ASN A 290 -17.03 4.24 10.86
N LEU A 291 -16.43 3.68 11.91
CA LEU A 291 -15.48 2.57 11.84
C LEU A 291 -16.04 1.34 12.53
N TYR A 292 -15.75 0.17 11.96
CA TYR A 292 -16.27 -1.12 12.37
C TYR A 292 -15.16 -2.15 12.47
N GLY A 293 -15.27 -3.07 13.41
CA GLY A 293 -14.29 -4.14 13.63
C GLY A 293 -14.58 -5.44 12.89
N LYS A 294 -13.59 -6.34 12.85
CA LYS A 294 -13.66 -7.65 12.16
C LYS A 294 -14.82 -8.55 12.62
N TRP A 295 -15.32 -8.36 13.85
CA TRP A 295 -16.45 -9.11 14.42
C TRP A 295 -17.82 -8.59 13.98
N GLN A 296 -17.90 -7.44 13.29
CA GLN A 296 -19.15 -6.84 12.81
C GLN A 296 -19.40 -7.10 11.33
N VAL A 297 -18.52 -7.90 10.69
CA VAL A 297 -18.51 -8.14 9.26
C VAL A 297 -18.56 -9.63 8.93
N GLU A 298 -19.31 -9.94 7.89
CA GLU A 298 -19.40 -11.24 7.25
C GLU A 298 -18.70 -11.20 5.88
N ASP A 299 -18.44 -12.38 5.28
CA ASP A 299 -17.84 -12.46 3.96
C ASP A 299 -18.83 -12.04 2.86
N TYR A 300 -18.36 -11.24 1.90
CA TYR A 300 -19.19 -10.73 0.81
C TYR A 300 -19.64 -11.89 -0.08
N VAL A 301 -20.95 -12.14 -0.09
CA VAL A 301 -21.58 -13.03 -1.07
C VAL A 301 -21.82 -12.23 -2.37
N PRO A 302 -21.12 -12.53 -3.47
CA PRO A 302 -21.33 -11.81 -4.72
C PRO A 302 -22.69 -12.15 -5.33
N PRO A 303 -23.33 -11.19 -6.03
CA PRO A 303 -24.62 -11.41 -6.69
C PRO A 303 -24.53 -12.47 -7.78
N THR A 304 -25.65 -13.06 -8.16
CA THR A 304 -25.74 -14.02 -9.26
C THR A 304 -26.17 -13.31 -10.54
N ALA A 305 -25.58 -13.66 -11.68
CA ALA A 305 -26.06 -13.22 -12.99
C ALA A 305 -27.37 -13.91 -13.35
N LEU A 306 -28.28 -13.18 -14.01
CA LEU A 306 -29.60 -13.66 -14.43
C LEU A 306 -29.83 -13.24 -15.89
N ASP A 307 -30.53 -14.08 -16.67
CA ASP A 307 -30.85 -13.85 -18.08
C ASP A 307 -29.64 -13.43 -18.95
N GLY A 308 -28.47 -14.02 -18.70
CA GLY A 308 -27.23 -13.67 -19.38
C GLY A 308 -26.68 -12.26 -19.09
N LYS A 309 -27.21 -11.54 -18.09
CA LYS A 309 -26.81 -10.17 -17.73
C LYS A 309 -25.94 -10.12 -16.49
N VAL A 310 -24.89 -9.29 -16.55
CA VAL A 310 -23.95 -9.08 -15.45
C VAL A 310 -24.53 -8.08 -14.42
N PRO A 311 -24.57 -8.41 -13.12
CA PRO A 311 -24.92 -7.47 -12.06
C PRO A 311 -23.93 -6.29 -11.98
N ARG A 312 -24.44 -5.07 -11.82
CA ARG A 312 -23.66 -3.82 -11.88
C ARG A 312 -23.98 -2.89 -10.71
N ASN A 313 -23.03 -2.03 -10.36
CA ASN A 313 -23.27 -0.87 -9.49
C ASN A 313 -23.93 0.30 -10.25
N ASP A 314 -24.27 1.38 -9.55
CA ASP A 314 -24.93 2.58 -10.10
C ASP A 314 -24.14 3.25 -11.25
N PHE A 315 -22.84 2.96 -11.37
CA PHE A 315 -21.97 3.47 -12.44
C PHE A 315 -21.86 2.53 -13.64
N GLY A 316 -22.57 1.40 -13.63
CA GLY A 316 -22.60 0.41 -14.72
C GLY A 316 -21.43 -0.59 -14.73
N ASN A 317 -20.64 -0.66 -13.65
CA ASN A 317 -19.43 -1.49 -13.54
C ASN A 317 -19.58 -2.57 -12.46
N VAL A 318 -18.64 -3.51 -12.39
CA VAL A 318 -18.52 -4.47 -11.28
C VAL A 318 -17.32 -4.09 -10.42
N GLU A 319 -17.45 -4.12 -9.09
CA GLU A 319 -16.35 -3.87 -8.17
C GLU A 319 -15.68 -5.18 -7.78
N LEU A 320 -14.47 -5.43 -8.29
CA LEU A 320 -13.70 -6.67 -8.15
C LEU A 320 -12.36 -6.42 -7.46
N TYR A 321 -12.41 -6.02 -6.19
CA TYR A 321 -11.19 -5.79 -5.38
C TYR A 321 -10.49 -7.10 -4.97
N LYS A 322 -11.20 -8.23 -4.98
CA LYS A 322 -10.67 -9.58 -4.72
C LYS A 322 -11.29 -10.62 -5.66
N PRO A 323 -10.60 -11.75 -5.95
CA PRO A 323 -11.13 -12.80 -6.84
C PRO A 323 -12.46 -13.43 -6.39
N ASN A 324 -12.75 -13.45 -5.09
CA ASN A 324 -14.02 -13.96 -4.55
C ASN A 324 -15.23 -13.01 -4.74
N MET A 325 -15.02 -11.81 -5.28
CA MET A 325 -16.10 -10.85 -5.55
C MET A 325 -16.77 -11.03 -6.92
N VAL A 326 -16.28 -11.96 -7.76
CA VAL A 326 -16.84 -12.23 -9.10
C VAL A 326 -18.30 -12.71 -8.99
N PRO A 327 -19.25 -12.08 -9.69
CA PRO A 327 -20.65 -12.51 -9.68
C PRO A 327 -20.82 -13.98 -10.10
N LYS A 328 -21.69 -14.71 -9.41
CA LYS A 328 -21.93 -16.14 -9.68
C LYS A 328 -22.51 -16.31 -11.09
N GLY A 329 -21.98 -17.28 -11.85
CA GLY A 329 -22.29 -17.45 -13.28
C GLY A 329 -21.53 -16.50 -14.22
N THR A 330 -20.55 -15.74 -13.72
CA THR A 330 -19.70 -14.85 -14.55
C THR A 330 -18.22 -15.15 -14.40
N VAL A 331 -17.43 -14.69 -15.38
CA VAL A 331 -15.98 -14.79 -15.41
C VAL A 331 -15.36 -13.42 -15.67
N HIS A 332 -14.22 -13.15 -15.04
CA HIS A 332 -13.39 -11.96 -15.27
C HIS A 332 -12.34 -12.26 -16.35
N LEU A 333 -12.28 -11.42 -17.38
CA LEU A 333 -11.39 -11.58 -18.54
C LEU A 333 -10.52 -10.34 -18.72
N GLN A 334 -9.24 -10.44 -18.38
CA GLN A 334 -8.24 -9.37 -18.47
C GLN A 334 -7.66 -9.24 -19.89
N LEU A 335 -8.53 -8.99 -20.88
CA LEU A 335 -8.15 -8.88 -22.30
C LEU A 335 -8.37 -7.47 -22.88
N PRO A 336 -7.39 -6.90 -23.60
CA PRO A 336 -7.48 -5.53 -24.11
C PRO A 336 -8.57 -5.40 -25.18
N GLY A 337 -9.42 -4.37 -25.04
CA GLY A 337 -10.44 -4.04 -26.02
C GLY A 337 -11.68 -4.96 -26.03
N LEU A 338 -11.79 -5.94 -25.13
CA LEU A 338 -12.87 -6.93 -25.11
C LEU A 338 -14.29 -6.29 -25.08
N MET A 339 -14.46 -5.21 -24.31
CA MET A 339 -15.68 -4.38 -24.24
C MET A 339 -16.10 -3.76 -25.59
N ARG A 340 -15.20 -3.67 -26.58
CA ARG A 340 -15.54 -3.25 -27.97
C ARG A 340 -16.07 -4.42 -28.79
N ILE A 341 -15.63 -5.65 -28.50
CA ILE A 341 -15.96 -6.87 -29.24
C ILE A 341 -17.30 -7.44 -28.74
N ALA A 342 -17.53 -7.45 -27.43
CA ALA A 342 -18.83 -7.80 -26.85
C ALA A 342 -19.98 -6.96 -27.44
N ARG A 343 -19.78 -5.63 -27.54
CA ARG A 343 -20.73 -4.70 -28.20
C ARG A 343 -20.87 -4.87 -29.71
N LYS A 344 -19.96 -5.58 -30.40
CA LYS A 344 -20.13 -5.97 -31.81
C LYS A 344 -20.99 -7.24 -31.96
N MET A 345 -21.13 -8.03 -30.90
CA MET A 345 -21.81 -9.34 -30.91
C MET A 345 -23.04 -9.41 -30.00
N ASP A 346 -23.49 -8.25 -29.53
CA ASP A 346 -24.62 -8.07 -28.60
C ASP A 346 -24.54 -8.95 -27.34
N VAL A 347 -23.33 -9.08 -26.78
CA VAL A 347 -23.06 -9.79 -25.52
C VAL A 347 -23.04 -8.81 -24.36
N ASP A 348 -23.84 -9.05 -23.32
CA ASP A 348 -23.81 -8.25 -22.10
C ASP A 348 -22.52 -8.48 -21.32
N CYS A 349 -21.81 -7.39 -21.02
CA CYS A 349 -20.61 -7.42 -20.19
C CYS A 349 -20.39 -6.08 -19.49
N ALA A 350 -19.64 -6.09 -18.39
CA ALA A 350 -19.41 -4.92 -17.55
C ALA A 350 -17.91 -4.72 -17.27
N PRO A 351 -17.38 -3.48 -17.27
CA PRO A 351 -15.99 -3.23 -16.86
C PRO A 351 -15.78 -3.60 -15.39
N ALA A 352 -14.62 -4.18 -15.07
CA ALA A 352 -14.25 -4.50 -13.69
C ALA A 352 -13.40 -3.38 -13.08
N VAL A 353 -13.89 -2.78 -11.99
CA VAL A 353 -13.13 -1.85 -11.14
C VAL A 353 -12.33 -2.68 -10.15
N VAL A 354 -11.02 -2.83 -10.38
CA VAL A 354 -10.12 -3.60 -9.50
C VAL A 354 -9.46 -2.72 -8.42
N GLY A 355 -9.52 -1.40 -8.57
CA GLY A 355 -8.88 -0.47 -7.65
C GLY A 355 -9.18 0.99 -7.96
N TRP A 356 -8.47 1.89 -7.28
CA TRP A 356 -8.63 3.35 -7.43
C TRP A 356 -7.26 4.03 -7.51
N GLU A 357 -7.06 4.84 -8.54
CA GLU A 357 -5.84 5.60 -8.76
C GLU A 357 -6.04 7.09 -8.45
N PHE A 358 -5.12 7.66 -7.67
CA PHE A 358 -5.15 9.05 -7.24
C PHE A 358 -4.13 9.86 -8.05
N ARG A 359 -4.56 10.41 -9.19
CA ARG A 359 -3.74 11.29 -10.05
C ARG A 359 -4.27 12.73 -10.02
N GLY A 360 -3.36 13.68 -9.82
CA GLY A 360 -3.70 15.10 -9.74
C GLY A 360 -4.62 15.40 -8.55
N HIS A 361 -5.71 16.12 -8.79
CA HIS A 361 -6.74 16.44 -7.78
C HIS A 361 -7.94 15.46 -7.82
N GLY A 362 -7.83 14.33 -8.52
CA GLY A 362 -8.89 13.35 -8.72
C GLY A 362 -8.62 11.98 -8.10
N SER A 363 -9.68 11.20 -7.99
CA SER A 363 -9.63 9.75 -7.79
C SER A 363 -10.35 9.11 -8.98
N HIS A 364 -9.71 8.13 -9.61
CA HIS A 364 -10.20 7.51 -10.84
C HIS A 364 -10.27 5.99 -10.64
N PRO A 365 -11.36 5.31 -11.07
CA PRO A 365 -11.43 3.86 -10.97
C PRO A 365 -10.41 3.22 -11.93
N VAL A 366 -9.63 2.26 -11.43
CA VAL A 366 -8.76 1.43 -12.26
C VAL A 366 -9.62 0.33 -12.85
N LEU A 367 -9.91 0.46 -14.15
CA LEU A 367 -10.61 -0.55 -14.93
C LEU A 367 -9.59 -1.55 -15.48
N ASP A 368 -9.70 -2.81 -15.09
CA ASP A 368 -8.88 -3.89 -15.61
C ASP A 368 -9.75 -5.10 -15.98
N GLY A 369 -9.70 -5.50 -17.25
CA GLY A 369 -10.55 -6.55 -17.79
C GLY A 369 -12.05 -6.21 -17.81
N VAL A 370 -12.83 -7.26 -18.08
CA VAL A 370 -14.28 -7.21 -18.27
C VAL A 370 -14.90 -8.43 -17.59
N VAL A 371 -16.05 -8.26 -16.94
CA VAL A 371 -16.89 -9.34 -16.44
C VAL A 371 -17.93 -9.70 -17.50
N VAL A 372 -18.08 -10.99 -17.79
CA VAL A 372 -19.07 -11.54 -18.74
C VAL A 372 -19.66 -12.84 -18.18
N CYS A 373 -20.91 -13.15 -18.51
CA CYS A 373 -21.54 -14.42 -18.14
C CYS A 373 -20.79 -15.60 -18.79
N GLU A 374 -20.66 -16.72 -18.07
CA GLU A 374 -19.79 -17.83 -18.46
C GLU A 374 -20.20 -18.45 -19.81
N GLU A 375 -21.50 -18.50 -20.10
CA GLU A 375 -22.09 -18.92 -21.38
C GLU A 375 -21.45 -18.24 -22.61
N PHE A 376 -21.10 -16.96 -22.52
CA PHE A 376 -20.56 -16.19 -23.64
C PHE A 376 -19.03 -16.15 -23.68
N LYS A 377 -18.34 -16.74 -22.69
CA LYS A 377 -16.88 -16.76 -22.54
C LYS A 377 -16.16 -17.23 -23.81
N GLN A 378 -16.49 -18.42 -24.31
CA GLN A 378 -15.85 -19.02 -25.49
C GLN A 378 -16.10 -18.18 -26.75
N LYS A 379 -17.37 -17.86 -27.04
CA LYS A 379 -17.79 -17.01 -28.17
C LYS A 379 -17.03 -15.68 -28.19
N LEU A 380 -16.85 -15.04 -27.03
CA LEU A 380 -16.16 -13.76 -26.90
C LEU A 380 -14.63 -13.88 -27.05
N LEU A 381 -14.02 -14.98 -26.60
CA LEU A 381 -12.60 -15.28 -26.82
C LEU A 381 -12.29 -15.53 -28.29
N ASP A 382 -13.10 -16.32 -29.00
CA ASP A 382 -12.93 -16.58 -30.44
C ASP A 382 -13.02 -15.30 -31.27
N ALA A 383 -13.97 -14.43 -30.95
CA ALA A 383 -14.11 -13.13 -31.58
C ALA A 383 -12.96 -12.18 -31.25
N TRP A 384 -12.36 -12.29 -30.06
CA TRP A 384 -11.15 -11.53 -29.68
C TRP A 384 -9.93 -12.00 -30.46
N ASN A 385 -9.67 -13.31 -30.53
CA ASN A 385 -8.60 -13.89 -31.33
C ASN A 385 -8.68 -13.42 -32.79
N ARG A 386 -9.86 -13.54 -33.42
CA ARG A 386 -10.10 -13.09 -34.80
C ARG A 386 -9.85 -11.59 -34.99
N GLU A 387 -10.25 -10.72 -34.06
CA GLU A 387 -9.91 -9.29 -34.16
C GLU A 387 -8.41 -9.04 -33.95
N MET A 388 -7.71 -9.80 -33.10
CA MET A 388 -6.26 -9.67 -32.93
C MET A 388 -5.49 -10.08 -34.18
N ASP A 389 -5.87 -11.17 -34.85
CA ASP A 389 -5.27 -11.59 -36.13
C ASP A 389 -5.47 -10.52 -37.20
N ASN A 390 -6.70 -10.02 -37.34
CA ASN A 390 -7.02 -8.93 -38.26
C ASN A 390 -6.26 -7.63 -37.91
N VAL A 391 -6.01 -7.33 -36.63
CA VAL A 391 -5.17 -6.20 -36.21
C VAL A 391 -3.70 -6.45 -36.54
N ALA A 392 -3.19 -7.67 -36.34
CA ALA A 392 -1.81 -8.04 -36.67
C ALA A 392 -1.55 -7.94 -38.18
N GLU A 393 -2.47 -8.39 -39.02
CA GLU A 393 -2.38 -8.27 -40.48
C GLU A 393 -2.41 -6.80 -40.93
N ARG A 394 -3.41 -6.02 -40.48
CA ARG A 394 -3.46 -4.56 -40.75
C ARG A 394 -2.18 -3.84 -40.31
N ASN A 395 -1.57 -4.25 -39.19
CA ASN A 395 -0.29 -3.69 -38.72
C ASN A 395 0.92 -4.14 -39.57
N ARG A 396 0.95 -5.40 -40.05
CA ARG A 396 1.97 -5.88 -40.99
C ARG A 396 1.92 -5.06 -42.27
N ASP A 397 0.74 -4.83 -42.84
CA ASP A 397 0.59 -4.10 -44.10
C ASP A 397 0.83 -2.60 -43.97
N ALA A 398 0.37 -1.97 -42.88
CA ALA A 398 0.76 -0.60 -42.56
C ALA A 398 2.29 -0.44 -42.40
N THR A 399 2.97 -1.49 -41.91
CA THR A 399 4.44 -1.51 -41.80
C THR A 399 5.11 -1.70 -43.17
N LYS A 400 4.66 -2.65 -44.00
CA LYS A 400 5.10 -2.80 -45.41
C LYS A 400 4.96 -1.47 -46.16
N LEU A 401 3.80 -0.82 -46.06
CA LEU A 401 3.51 0.46 -46.72
C LEU A 401 4.38 1.62 -46.19
N ARG A 402 4.72 1.63 -44.89
CA ARG A 402 5.71 2.57 -44.32
C ARG A 402 7.10 2.35 -44.89
N VAL A 403 7.56 1.10 -44.96
CA VAL A 403 8.87 0.73 -45.52
C VAL A 403 8.96 1.15 -46.99
N LEU A 404 7.96 0.81 -47.80
CA LEU A 404 7.89 1.20 -49.23
C LEU A 404 7.87 2.73 -49.42
N ASN A 405 7.14 3.48 -48.59
CA ASN A 405 7.14 4.94 -48.66
C ASN A 405 8.46 5.57 -48.19
N ASN A 406 9.19 4.94 -47.26
CA ASN A 406 10.52 5.38 -46.86
C ASN A 406 11.56 5.12 -47.96
N TRP A 407 11.53 3.93 -48.59
CA TRP A 407 12.33 3.64 -49.79
C TRP A 407 12.04 4.61 -50.93
N ARG A 408 10.76 4.89 -51.22
CA ARG A 408 10.34 5.88 -52.22
C ARG A 408 10.90 7.29 -51.93
N LYS A 409 10.99 7.70 -50.66
CA LYS A 409 11.63 8.96 -50.26
C LYS A 409 13.14 8.91 -50.46
N LEU A 410 13.80 7.83 -50.04
CA LEU A 410 15.26 7.65 -50.18
C LEU A 410 15.69 7.67 -51.66
N VAL A 411 15.03 6.89 -52.52
CA VAL A 411 15.32 6.84 -53.96
C VAL A 411 15.07 8.21 -54.63
N ARG A 412 13.98 8.91 -54.30
CA ARG A 412 13.73 10.28 -54.79
C ARG A 412 14.81 11.27 -54.33
N ALA A 413 15.29 11.15 -53.09
CA ALA A 413 16.37 12.01 -52.58
C ALA A 413 17.72 11.71 -53.27
N LEU A 414 18.03 10.42 -53.54
CA LEU A 414 19.24 10.03 -54.28
C LEU A 414 19.21 10.50 -55.74
N LEU A 415 18.09 10.30 -56.45
CA LEU A 415 17.91 10.78 -57.82
C LEU A 415 17.94 12.31 -57.92
N LEU A 416 17.40 13.02 -56.91
CA LEU A 416 17.51 14.47 -56.85
C LEU A 416 18.95 14.94 -56.59
N ARG A 417 19.68 14.27 -55.67
CA ARG A 417 21.09 14.53 -55.39
C ARG A 417 21.96 14.35 -56.64
N ASP A 418 21.73 13.26 -57.37
CA ASP A 418 22.44 12.93 -58.61
C ASP A 418 22.17 13.96 -59.71
N LYS A 419 20.89 14.27 -59.97
CA LYS A 419 20.47 15.31 -60.93
C LYS A 419 21.01 16.71 -60.60
N LEU A 420 21.21 17.03 -59.31
CA LEU A 420 21.86 18.27 -58.88
C LEU A 420 23.38 18.22 -59.08
N SER A 421 24.02 17.10 -58.76
CA SER A 421 25.45 16.87 -58.97
C SER A 421 25.82 17.04 -60.45
N GLY A 422 25.09 16.39 -61.35
CA GLY A 422 25.34 16.46 -62.80
C GLY A 422 25.04 17.81 -63.46
N LYS A 423 24.20 18.66 -62.86
CA LYS A 423 23.88 20.00 -63.40
C LYS A 423 24.70 21.15 -62.82
N TYR A 424 25.21 21.01 -61.60
CA TYR A 424 25.88 22.11 -60.88
C TYR A 424 27.27 21.72 -60.35
N ASN A 425 27.82 20.58 -60.79
CA ASN A 425 29.09 20.00 -60.34
C ASN A 425 29.22 19.93 -58.80
N PHE A 426 28.08 19.67 -58.15
CA PHE A 426 27.87 19.98 -56.74
C PHE A 426 28.37 18.84 -55.84
N LYS A 427 29.64 18.93 -55.39
CA LYS A 427 30.28 17.94 -54.52
C LYS A 427 29.59 17.90 -53.14
N PHE A 428 28.61 17.01 -52.99
CA PHE A 428 28.03 16.67 -51.68
C PHE A 428 29.09 16.02 -50.79
N SER A 429 29.63 16.78 -49.84
CA SER A 429 30.54 16.26 -48.83
C SER A 429 29.83 15.18 -48.00
N THR A 430 30.45 14.01 -47.91
CA THR A 430 30.01 12.97 -46.99
C THR A 430 30.26 13.44 -45.56
N VAL A 431 29.18 13.68 -44.80
CA VAL A 431 29.27 13.93 -43.35
C VAL A 431 29.71 12.64 -42.67
N GLY A 432 31.03 12.45 -42.60
CA GLY A 432 31.66 11.36 -41.87
C GLY A 432 31.25 11.38 -40.40
N GLY A 433 31.11 10.20 -39.80
CA GLY A 433 30.49 10.05 -38.49
C GLY A 433 31.27 10.73 -37.35
N SER A 434 30.79 11.87 -36.89
CA SER A 434 31.11 12.39 -35.56
C SER A 434 29.85 12.98 -34.91
N SER A 435 29.19 12.15 -34.13
CA SER A 435 28.06 12.54 -33.28
C SER A 435 28.16 11.76 -31.98
N LYS A 436 29.00 12.27 -31.07
CA LYS A 436 29.25 11.67 -29.75
C LYS A 436 27.92 11.40 -29.05
N ALA A 437 27.71 10.15 -28.65
CA ALA A 437 26.49 9.74 -27.96
C ALA A 437 26.38 10.44 -26.60
N ASN A 438 25.65 11.55 -26.53
CA ASN A 438 25.42 12.31 -25.30
C ASN A 438 24.40 11.59 -24.42
N ARG A 439 24.86 10.49 -23.80
CA ARG A 439 24.08 9.52 -23.04
C ARG A 439 23.74 10.09 -21.66
N LYS A 440 22.85 11.10 -21.62
CA LYS A 440 22.23 11.57 -20.38
C LYS A 440 21.49 10.40 -19.72
N LYS A 441 22.08 9.87 -18.64
CA LYS A 441 21.34 9.07 -17.66
C LYS A 441 20.15 9.90 -17.15
N LYS A 442 19.07 9.20 -16.85
CA LYS A 442 17.92 9.68 -16.09
C LYS A 442 17.53 8.57 -15.12
#